data_AF-A0A2W2HF02-F1
#
_entry.id   AF-A0A2W2HF02-F1
#
_cell.length_a   1.000
_cell.length_b   1.000
_cell.length_c   1.000
_cell.angle_alpha   90.00
_cell.angle_beta   90.00
_cell.angle_gamma   90.00
#
_symmetry.space_group_name_H-M   'P 1'
#
loop_
_entity.id
_entity.type
_entity.pdbx_description
1 polymer ?
#
loop_
_entity_poly.entity_id
_entity_poly.type
_entity_poly.pdbx_seq_one_letter_code
_entity_poly.pdbx_strand_id
1 'polypeptide(L)'
;MTIRRTALLRRCRTLIIAIGTALALLTALGGTAQAQNFAKTYYWNYDIHAGDCTMFHGASWTLNPDGTARFYGVVTSSDDNDAWLMWANLKNSSGQHLGRIVANTHWDDLTKFVFNLPDSSRQYVWQQNGTFNPSLYSQVASMSLDSHC
;
A
#
# COMPACT_ATOMS: atom_id res chain seq x y z
N MET A 1 2.89 68.87 -57.89
CA MET A 1 4.06 68.13 -57.37
C MET A 1 4.05 66.76 -58.03
N THR A 2 4.99 66.61 -58.96
CA THR A 2 5.42 65.45 -59.77
C THR A 2 5.80 64.28 -58.83
N ILE A 3 5.64 62.96 -59.10
CA ILE A 3 6.36 62.11 -60.07
C ILE A 3 5.71 60.70 -60.07
N ARG A 4 5.52 60.14 -61.27
CA ARG A 4 5.24 58.72 -61.56
C ARG A 4 6.49 57.85 -61.35
N ARG A 5 6.37 56.61 -60.87
CA ARG A 5 7.24 55.50 -61.32
C ARG A 5 6.51 54.15 -61.36
N THR A 6 6.61 53.54 -62.55
CA THR A 6 6.21 52.19 -62.94
C THR A 6 7.46 51.32 -63.03
N ALA A 7 7.42 50.05 -62.60
CA ALA A 7 8.21 48.91 -63.14
C ALA A 7 7.92 47.66 -62.27
N LEU A 8 7.20 46.64 -62.75
CA LEU A 8 7.57 45.54 -63.65
C LEU A 8 8.30 44.36 -62.96
N LEU A 9 7.73 43.17 -63.24
CA LEU A 9 8.37 41.85 -63.38
C LEU A 9 8.78 41.15 -62.06
N ARG A 10 8.40 39.90 -61.80
CA ARG A 10 8.66 38.72 -62.65
C ARG A 10 7.65 37.61 -62.34
N ARG A 11 7.06 37.05 -63.39
CA ARG A 11 6.45 35.72 -63.38
C ARG A 11 7.55 34.69 -63.15
N CYS A 12 7.35 33.74 -62.24
CA CYS A 12 8.01 32.44 -62.31
C CYS A 12 6.94 31.36 -62.43
N ARG A 13 7.14 30.49 -63.41
CA ARG A 13 6.25 29.42 -63.84
C ARG A 13 6.40 28.19 -62.94
N THR A 14 5.26 27.58 -62.63
CA THR A 14 4.94 26.14 -62.62
C THR A 14 6.07 25.10 -62.56
N LEU A 15 5.99 24.16 -61.59
CA LEU A 15 6.11 22.70 -61.76
C LEU A 15 5.71 22.01 -60.42
N ILE A 16 4.55 21.38 -60.28
CA ILE A 16 4.24 19.93 -60.39
C ILE A 16 5.32 19.01 -59.76
N ILE A 17 4.95 18.20 -58.75
CA ILE A 17 4.97 16.72 -58.74
C ILE A 17 4.68 16.19 -57.31
N ALA A 18 3.73 15.26 -57.26
CA ALA A 18 3.18 14.59 -56.10
C ALA A 18 4.14 13.59 -55.45
N ILE A 19 4.09 13.41 -54.13
CA ILE A 19 4.47 12.14 -53.48
C ILE A 19 3.53 11.87 -52.30
N GLY A 20 2.80 10.76 -52.45
CA GLY A 20 2.08 9.94 -51.46
C GLY A 20 1.81 10.48 -50.06
N THR A 21 0.52 10.53 -49.72
CA THR A 21 0.03 10.34 -48.36
C THR A 21 0.66 9.09 -47.74
N ALA A 22 1.68 9.27 -46.90
CA ALA A 22 2.15 8.24 -46.01
C ALA A 22 1.05 7.96 -44.99
N LEU A 23 0.39 6.80 -45.12
CA LEU A 23 -0.50 6.26 -44.12
C LEU A 23 0.35 5.91 -42.90
N ALA A 24 0.52 6.86 -41.97
CA ALA A 24 1.16 6.59 -40.70
C ALA A 24 0.18 5.74 -39.86
N LEU A 25 0.35 4.42 -39.93
CA LEU A 25 -0.13 3.51 -38.90
C LEU A 25 0.63 3.83 -37.61
N LEU A 26 0.13 4.81 -36.85
CA LEU A 26 0.44 4.90 -35.43
C LEU A 26 -0.23 3.69 -34.76
N THR A 27 0.54 2.61 -34.62
CA THR A 27 0.26 1.61 -33.59
C THR A 27 0.27 2.35 -32.26
N ALA A 28 -0.93 2.61 -31.73
CA ALA A 28 -1.08 3.01 -30.35
C ALA A 28 -0.52 1.86 -29.50
N LEU A 29 0.76 1.98 -29.13
CA LEU A 29 1.29 1.35 -27.94
C LEU A 29 0.54 2.00 -26.78
N GLY A 30 -0.69 1.54 -26.56
CA GLY A 30 -1.44 1.79 -25.35
C GLY A 30 -0.65 1.13 -24.23
N GLY A 31 0.36 1.84 -23.73
CA GLY A 31 0.99 1.53 -22.48
C GLY A 31 -0.09 1.62 -21.43
N THR A 32 -0.68 0.48 -21.07
CA THR A 32 -1.50 0.38 -19.88
C THR A 32 -0.58 0.78 -18.73
N ALA A 33 -0.75 1.98 -18.19
CA ALA A 33 -0.12 2.37 -16.95
C ALA A 33 -0.61 1.37 -15.89
N GLN A 34 0.20 0.35 -15.62
CA GLN A 34 -0.08 -0.56 -14.51
C GLN A 34 0.20 0.24 -13.25
N ALA A 35 -0.86 0.54 -12.49
CA ALA A 35 -0.70 1.04 -11.13
C ALA A 35 0.13 0.00 -10.36
N GLN A 36 1.40 0.31 -10.09
CA GLN A 36 2.20 -0.52 -9.21
C GLN A 36 1.63 -0.36 -7.81
N ASN A 37 0.83 -1.34 -7.40
CA ASN A 37 0.39 -1.44 -6.03
C ASN A 37 1.60 -1.88 -5.19
N PHE A 38 2.32 -0.92 -4.62
CA PHE A 38 3.38 -1.20 -3.65
C PHE A 38 2.77 -1.61 -2.32
N ALA A 39 3.51 -2.41 -1.53
CA ALA A 39 3.12 -2.77 -0.16
C ALA A 39 2.88 -1.53 0.72
N LYS A 40 1.94 -1.63 1.66
CA LYS A 40 1.64 -0.58 2.64
C LYS A 40 2.10 -1.03 4.02
N THR A 41 2.92 -0.24 4.69
CA THR A 41 3.36 -0.53 6.06
C THR A 41 2.78 0.48 7.05
N TYR A 42 2.20 -0.04 8.13
CA TYR A 42 1.59 0.72 9.22
C TYR A 42 2.40 0.49 10.48
N TYR A 43 2.81 1.57 11.14
CA TYR A 43 3.68 1.55 12.30
C TYR A 43 2.96 2.04 13.55
N TRP A 44 3.29 1.44 14.68
CA TRP A 44 2.98 1.93 16.01
C TRP A 44 4.24 2.53 16.61
N ASN A 45 4.34 3.86 16.60
CA ASN A 45 5.50 4.62 17.11
C ASN A 45 5.38 4.94 18.61
N TYR A 46 4.58 4.16 19.34
CA TYR A 46 4.36 4.26 20.77
C TYR A 46 4.14 2.85 21.34
N ASP A 47 4.39 2.68 22.63
CA ASP A 47 4.18 1.41 23.32
C ASP A 47 2.67 1.19 23.53
N ILE A 48 2.20 -0.04 23.30
CA ILE A 48 0.83 -0.46 23.62
C ILE A 48 0.87 -1.31 24.88
N HIS A 49 0.09 -0.93 25.88
CA HIS A 49 -0.09 -1.72 27.09
C HIS A 49 -1.46 -2.39 27.09
N ALA A 50 -1.50 -3.65 27.52
CA ALA A 50 -2.72 -4.39 27.79
C ALA A 50 -2.46 -5.24 29.02
N GLY A 51 -3.27 -5.09 30.08
CA GLY A 51 -2.94 -5.68 31.38
C GLY A 51 -1.53 -5.26 31.81
N ASP A 52 -0.69 -6.25 32.09
CA ASP A 52 0.72 -6.06 32.43
C ASP A 52 1.68 -6.42 31.28
N CYS A 53 1.15 -6.84 30.13
CA CYS A 53 1.91 -6.99 28.90
C CYS A 53 2.17 -5.64 28.20
N THR A 54 3.28 -5.57 27.48
CA THR A 54 3.65 -4.41 26.65
C THR A 54 4.11 -4.86 25.26
N MET A 55 3.59 -4.21 24.22
CA MET A 55 4.16 -4.22 22.87
C MET A 55 4.90 -2.89 22.63
N PHE A 56 6.20 -2.96 22.38
CA PHE A 56 7.03 -1.78 22.23
C PHE A 56 6.82 -1.06 20.88
N HIS A 57 7.07 0.24 20.90
CA HIS A 57 7.15 1.09 19.71
C HIS A 57 8.05 0.48 18.62
N GLY A 58 7.73 0.79 17.36
CA GLY A 58 8.38 0.20 16.19
C GLY A 58 7.68 -1.06 15.67
N ALA A 59 6.63 -1.54 16.36
CA ALA A 59 5.77 -2.59 15.83
C ALA A 59 5.11 -2.16 14.53
N SER A 60 4.91 -3.10 13.60
CA SER A 60 4.38 -2.80 12.27
C SER A 60 3.63 -3.95 11.62
N TRP A 61 2.69 -3.58 10.75
CA TRP A 61 2.05 -4.48 9.80
C TRP A 61 2.37 -4.03 8.39
N THR A 62 2.89 -4.93 7.56
CA THR A 62 3.06 -4.73 6.12
C THR A 62 2.00 -5.52 5.37
N LEU A 63 1.18 -4.83 4.59
CA LEU A 63 0.15 -5.40 3.72
C LEU A 63 0.65 -5.43 2.28
N ASN A 64 0.53 -6.58 1.63
CA ASN A 64 0.79 -6.75 0.21
C ASN A 64 -0.53 -6.73 -0.58
N PRO A 65 -0.52 -6.27 -1.84
CA PRO A 65 -1.74 -6.21 -2.67
C PRO A 65 -2.37 -7.57 -2.96
N ASP A 66 -1.61 -8.66 -2.80
CA ASP A 66 -2.06 -10.04 -3.01
C ASP A 66 -2.90 -10.59 -1.84
N GLY A 67 -3.12 -9.80 -0.80
CA GLY A 67 -3.88 -10.21 0.39
C GLY A 67 -3.01 -10.79 1.50
N THR A 68 -1.69 -10.86 1.34
CA THR A 68 -0.78 -11.29 2.41
C THR A 68 -0.42 -10.12 3.33
N ALA A 69 -0.23 -10.43 4.61
CA ALA A 69 0.17 -9.47 5.62
C ALA A 69 1.28 -10.03 6.51
N ARG A 70 2.19 -9.17 6.94
CA ARG A 70 3.31 -9.53 7.82
C ARG A 70 3.39 -8.58 9.00
N PHE A 71 3.44 -9.14 10.20
CA PHE A 71 3.67 -8.43 11.45
C PHE A 71 5.13 -8.53 11.87
N TYR A 72 5.61 -7.46 12.47
CA TYR A 72 6.85 -7.41 13.25
C TYR A 72 6.60 -6.59 14.50
N GLY A 73 7.05 -7.05 15.66
CA GLY A 73 7.01 -6.30 16.90
C GLY A 73 7.90 -6.89 17.97
N VAL A 74 8.01 -6.19 19.10
CA VAL A 74 8.66 -6.69 20.31
C VAL A 74 7.65 -6.63 21.44
N VAL A 75 7.47 -7.75 22.15
CA VAL A 75 6.49 -7.89 23.24
C VAL A 75 7.16 -8.41 24.51
N THR A 76 6.61 -8.07 25.67
CA THR A 76 7.03 -8.55 26.99
C THR A 76 5.85 -8.56 27.96
N SER A 77 5.99 -9.24 29.10
CA SER A 77 5.08 -9.16 30.24
C SER A 77 5.87 -8.92 31.51
N SER A 78 5.21 -8.41 32.55
CA SER A 78 5.80 -8.25 33.87
C SER A 78 5.67 -9.49 34.76
N ASP A 79 4.83 -10.46 34.37
CA ASP A 79 4.70 -11.78 34.98
C ASP A 79 5.11 -12.92 34.00
N ASP A 80 5.35 -14.10 34.56
CA ASP A 80 5.72 -15.30 33.82
C ASP A 80 4.48 -16.04 33.33
N ASN A 81 4.55 -16.64 32.14
CA ASN A 81 3.51 -17.47 31.53
C ASN A 81 2.26 -16.71 31.05
N ASP A 82 2.42 -15.44 30.70
CA ASP A 82 1.39 -14.66 30.02
C ASP A 82 1.34 -14.94 28.51
N ALA A 83 0.38 -14.30 27.84
CA ALA A 83 0.32 -14.25 26.39
C ALA A 83 -0.14 -12.87 25.92
N TRP A 84 0.54 -12.35 24.89
CA TRP A 84 0.03 -11.21 24.15
C TRP A 84 -0.99 -11.66 23.11
N LEU A 85 -2.19 -11.11 23.16
CA LEU A 85 -3.25 -11.35 22.18
C LEU A 85 -3.53 -10.07 21.39
N MET A 86 -3.73 -10.17 20.08
CA MET A 86 -4.15 -9.03 19.28
C MET A 86 -5.08 -9.37 18.11
N TRP A 87 -5.84 -8.37 17.69
CA TRP A 87 -6.66 -8.37 16.48
C TRP A 87 -6.32 -7.14 15.62
N ALA A 88 -5.85 -7.38 14.40
CA ALA A 88 -5.45 -6.32 13.48
C ALA A 88 -6.62 -5.90 12.58
N ASN A 89 -7.15 -4.70 12.83
CA ASN A 89 -8.30 -4.13 12.14
C ASN A 89 -7.84 -3.22 10.98
N LEU A 90 -8.42 -3.43 9.80
CA LEU A 90 -8.23 -2.61 8.62
C LEU A 90 -9.30 -1.52 8.56
N LYS A 91 -8.91 -0.28 8.25
CA LYS A 91 -9.83 0.86 8.18
C LYS A 91 -9.66 1.65 6.89
N ASN A 92 -10.76 2.21 6.40
CA ASN A 92 -10.73 3.13 5.27
C ASN A 92 -10.32 4.54 5.70
N SER A 93 -10.30 5.49 4.75
CA SER A 93 -9.90 6.88 5.00
C SER A 93 -10.82 7.65 5.93
N SER A 94 -12.09 7.23 6.08
CA SER A 94 -13.03 7.80 7.06
C SER A 94 -12.97 7.10 8.42
N GLY A 95 -12.08 6.11 8.59
CA GLY A 95 -11.92 5.34 9.83
C GLY A 95 -12.93 4.20 9.99
N GLN A 96 -13.78 3.93 8.98
CA GLN A 96 -14.72 2.81 9.02
C GLN A 96 -13.97 1.48 8.93
N HIS A 97 -14.45 0.49 9.69
CA HIS A 97 -13.91 -0.86 9.71
C HIS A 97 -14.17 -1.56 8.36
N LEU A 98 -13.11 -2.03 7.72
CA LEU A 98 -13.15 -2.80 6.47
C LEU A 98 -13.10 -4.31 6.71
N GLY A 99 -12.40 -4.74 7.75
CA GLY A 99 -12.19 -6.15 8.09
C GLY A 99 -11.02 -6.34 9.04
N ARG A 100 -10.69 -7.60 9.34
CA ARG A 100 -9.52 -8.00 10.14
C ARG A 100 -8.53 -8.83 9.33
N ILE A 101 -7.26 -8.79 9.73
CA ILE A 101 -6.28 -9.76 9.27
C ILE A 101 -6.56 -11.10 9.94
N VAL A 102 -6.47 -12.17 9.16
CA VAL A 102 -6.71 -13.56 9.55
C VAL A 102 -5.36 -14.24 9.78
N ALA A 103 -5.16 -14.81 10.96
CA ALA A 103 -3.95 -15.51 11.39
C ALA A 103 -3.85 -16.93 10.79
N ASN A 104 -4.98 -17.57 10.49
CA ASN A 104 -5.10 -18.97 10.03
C ASN A 104 -4.50 -20.00 11.01
N THR A 105 -4.32 -19.66 12.29
CA THR A 105 -3.69 -20.52 13.31
C THR A 105 -4.64 -21.02 14.40
N HIS A 106 -5.79 -20.36 14.61
CA HIS A 106 -6.70 -20.65 15.71
C HIS A 106 -8.11 -20.98 15.20
N TRP A 107 -8.66 -22.12 15.62
CA TRP A 107 -9.93 -22.64 15.12
C TRP A 107 -11.16 -21.97 15.75
N ASP A 108 -11.01 -21.39 16.93
CA ASP A 108 -12.05 -20.66 17.67
C ASP A 108 -12.19 -19.20 17.20
N ASP A 109 -11.07 -18.55 16.88
CA ASP A 109 -11.04 -17.22 16.29
C ASP A 109 -9.87 -17.09 15.31
N LEU A 110 -10.18 -17.17 14.01
CA LEU A 110 -9.19 -17.09 12.94
C LEU A 110 -8.53 -15.72 12.82
N THR A 111 -9.05 -14.68 13.48
CA THR A 111 -8.52 -13.30 13.45
C THR A 111 -7.66 -12.95 14.67
N LYS A 112 -7.60 -13.83 15.66
CA LYS A 112 -6.79 -13.69 16.87
C LYS A 112 -5.36 -14.09 16.60
N PHE A 113 -4.41 -13.24 16.96
CA PHE A 113 -2.99 -13.54 16.99
C PHE A 113 -2.53 -13.67 18.43
N VAL A 114 -1.80 -14.74 18.76
CA VAL A 114 -1.34 -15.04 20.11
C VAL A 114 0.17 -15.25 20.13
N PHE A 115 0.87 -14.67 21.10
CA PHE A 115 2.27 -14.94 21.37
C PHE A 115 2.51 -15.17 22.85
N ASN A 116 3.04 -16.36 23.20
CA ASN A 116 3.29 -16.73 24.59
C ASN A 116 4.54 -16.03 25.14
N LEU A 117 4.46 -15.57 26.38
CA LEU A 117 5.48 -14.82 27.11
C LEU A 117 5.86 -15.59 28.39
N PRO A 118 6.71 -16.62 28.29
CA PRO A 118 6.96 -17.53 29.41
C PRO A 118 7.87 -16.96 30.52
N ASP A 119 8.59 -15.87 30.26
CA ASP A 119 9.60 -15.32 31.17
C ASP A 119 9.59 -13.78 31.11
N SER A 120 9.18 -13.18 32.22
CA SER A 120 9.03 -11.73 32.44
C SER A 120 10.36 -10.95 32.36
N SER A 121 11.50 -11.63 32.48
CA SER A 121 12.80 -10.98 32.35
C SER A 121 13.20 -10.70 30.90
N ARG A 122 12.40 -11.12 29.92
CA ARG A 122 12.75 -11.12 28.50
C ARG A 122 11.79 -10.27 27.66
N GLN A 123 12.38 -9.69 26.61
CA GLN A 123 11.64 -9.14 25.48
C GLN A 123 11.72 -10.11 24.31
N TYR A 124 10.61 -10.26 23.60
CA TYR A 124 10.48 -11.23 22.53
C TYR A 124 10.20 -10.54 21.21
N VAL A 125 11.08 -10.75 20.23
CA VAL A 125 10.81 -10.39 18.85
C VAL A 125 9.74 -11.34 18.31
N TRP A 126 8.64 -10.76 17.85
CA TRP A 126 7.53 -11.50 17.26
C TRP A 126 7.38 -11.15 15.79
N GLN A 127 7.43 -12.17 14.95
CA GLN A 127 7.12 -12.10 13.53
C GLN A 127 5.97 -13.04 13.24
N GLN A 128 4.97 -12.55 12.50
CA GLN A 128 3.78 -13.34 12.18
C GLN A 128 3.26 -13.02 10.79
N ASN A 129 2.66 -14.02 10.15
CA ASN A 129 1.98 -13.83 8.88
C ASN A 129 0.47 -13.89 9.08
N GLY A 130 -0.25 -13.19 8.20
CA GLY A 130 -1.70 -13.25 8.12
C GLY A 130 -2.19 -12.99 6.70
N THR A 131 -3.50 -13.05 6.52
CA THR A 131 -4.17 -12.80 5.24
C THR A 131 -5.36 -11.87 5.40
N PHE A 132 -5.73 -11.16 4.35
CA PHE A 132 -6.93 -10.31 4.29
C PHE A 132 -7.54 -10.37 2.89
N ASN A 133 -8.77 -9.87 2.73
CA ASN A 133 -9.41 -9.82 1.41
C ASN A 133 -8.68 -8.81 0.50
N PRO A 134 -7.99 -9.24 -0.58
CA PRO A 134 -7.20 -8.35 -1.42
C PRO A 134 -8.04 -7.28 -2.13
N SER A 135 -9.34 -7.50 -2.34
CA SER A 135 -10.24 -6.49 -2.93
C SER A 135 -10.40 -5.22 -2.07
N LEU A 136 -10.05 -5.30 -0.78
CA LEU A 136 -10.06 -4.17 0.14
C LEU A 136 -8.77 -3.35 0.10
N TYR A 137 -7.70 -3.85 -0.53
CA TYR A 137 -6.36 -3.28 -0.43
C TYR A 137 -6.28 -1.79 -0.77
N SER A 138 -6.92 -1.38 -1.86
CA SER A 138 -6.95 0.01 -2.31
C SER A 138 -7.66 0.93 -1.32
N GLN A 139 -8.62 0.40 -0.56
CA GLN A 139 -9.44 1.14 0.41
C GLN A 139 -8.77 1.27 1.78
N VAL A 140 -7.82 0.38 2.12
CA VAL A 140 -7.12 0.44 3.41
C VAL A 140 -6.27 1.71 3.48
N ALA A 141 -6.61 2.60 4.41
CA ALA A 141 -5.90 3.85 4.66
C ALA A 141 -5.22 3.86 6.02
N SER A 142 -5.74 3.12 7.00
CA SER A 142 -5.16 3.00 8.35
C SER A 142 -5.46 1.65 8.98
N MET A 143 -4.82 1.38 10.11
CA MET A 143 -5.04 0.18 10.91
C MET A 143 -5.23 0.54 12.38
N SER A 144 -5.88 -0.34 13.14
CA SER A 144 -5.85 -0.32 14.61
C SER A 144 -5.66 -1.73 15.16
N LEU A 145 -5.14 -1.82 16.39
CA LEU A 145 -5.00 -3.08 17.11
C LEU A 145 -5.95 -3.07 18.30
N ASP A 146 -6.74 -4.13 18.42
CA ASP A 146 -7.30 -4.52 19.72
C ASP A 146 -6.26 -5.43 20.38
N SER A 147 -6.03 -5.28 21.68
CA SER A 147 -4.96 -6.01 22.39
C SER A 147 -5.42 -6.48 23.76
N HIS A 148 -4.93 -7.63 24.20
CA HIS A 148 -5.20 -8.21 25.51
C HIS A 148 -3.95 -8.91 26.06
N CYS A 149 -3.89 -8.95 27.38
CA CYS A 149 -3.06 -9.77 28.25
C CYS A 149 -4.06 -10.26 29.31
#